data_AF-A0AA96UIX1-F1
#
_entry.id   AF-A0AA96UIX1-F1
#
_cell.length_a   1.000
_cell.length_b   1.000
_cell.length_c   1.000
_cell.angle_alpha   90.00
_cell.angle_beta   90.00
_cell.angle_gamma   90.00
#
_symmetry.space_group_name_H-M   'P 1'
#
loop_
_entity.id
_entity.type
_entity.pdbx_description
1 polymer ?
#
loop_
_entity_poly.entity_id
_entity_poly.type
_entity_poly.pdbx_seq_one_letter_code
_entity_poly.pdbx_strand_id
1 'polypeptide(L)'
;MAREPLVVVGVDGSPGSLAALRRAVPEAAARGAVLVPLLAGCPSDAAARRLLDAALRHAVGGWPGGVVVRPVVVAAGPAGPALVAAVGGPEDLLLLGSDGHRRPGLPHLRGARTEHHCRAHARCPVLCVPADPPVPHSGPQAAPHTPARAA
;
A
#
# COMPACT_ATOMS: atom_id res chain seq x y z
N MET A 1 31.49 2.60 3.56
CA MET A 1 30.66 1.46 3.16
C MET A 1 29.28 2.02 2.86
N ALA A 2 28.85 1.99 1.60
CA ALA A 2 27.51 2.47 1.25
C ALA A 2 26.49 1.48 1.84
N ARG A 3 25.51 2.00 2.58
CA ARG A 3 24.40 1.18 3.08
C ARG A 3 23.56 0.76 1.86
N GLU A 4 23.08 -0.47 1.84
CA GLU A 4 22.14 -0.91 0.80
C GLU A 4 20.90 -0.02 0.83
N PRO A 5 20.47 0.54 -0.31
CA PRO A 5 19.28 1.37 -0.37
C PRO A 5 18.04 0.54 0.00
N LEU A 6 17.07 1.20 0.60
CA LEU A 6 15.80 0.58 0.99
C LEU A 6 14.68 1.05 0.08
N VAL A 7 13.81 0.13 -0.29
CA VAL A 7 12.50 0.44 -0.87
C VAL A 7 11.44 0.09 0.15
N VAL A 8 10.91 1.09 0.84
CA VAL A 8 9.90 0.92 1.89
C VAL A 8 8.51 1.08 1.28
N VAL A 9 7.58 0.19 1.63
CA VAL A 9 6.18 0.27 1.17
C VAL A 9 5.21 -0.02 2.30
N GLY A 10 4.18 0.82 2.47
CA GLY A 10 3.11 0.57 3.44
C GLY A 10 2.14 -0.52 2.97
N VAL A 11 1.97 -1.56 3.79
CA VAL A 11 1.11 -2.71 3.49
C VAL A 11 -0.04 -2.85 4.49
N ASP A 12 -1.26 -2.57 4.03
CA ASP A 12 -2.51 -2.72 4.81
C ASP A 12 -3.57 -3.58 4.10
N GLY A 13 -3.28 -4.06 2.89
CA GLY A 13 -4.20 -4.88 2.08
C GLY A 13 -5.23 -4.08 1.28
N SER A 14 -5.23 -2.74 1.38
CA SER A 14 -6.07 -1.89 0.54
C SER A 14 -5.64 -1.93 -0.94
N PRO A 15 -6.54 -1.59 -1.89
CA PRO A 15 -6.20 -1.55 -3.31
C PRO A 15 -4.97 -0.71 -3.64
N GLY A 16 -4.86 0.49 -3.06
CA GLY A 16 -3.70 1.37 -3.25
C GLY A 16 -2.43 0.82 -2.66
N SER A 17 -2.52 0.19 -1.49
CA SER A 17 -1.38 -0.50 -0.88
C SER A 17 -0.88 -1.66 -1.75
N LEU A 18 -1.79 -2.43 -2.37
CA LEU A 18 -1.44 -3.49 -3.31
C LEU A 18 -0.83 -2.94 -4.61
N ALA A 19 -1.34 -1.84 -5.13
CA ALA A 19 -0.76 -1.15 -6.28
C ALA A 19 0.64 -0.61 -5.97
N ALA A 20 0.82 -0.01 -4.80
CA ALA A 20 2.13 0.42 -4.32
C ALA A 20 3.10 -0.76 -4.15
N LEU A 21 2.64 -1.88 -3.60
CA LEU A 21 3.45 -3.10 -3.46
C LEU A 21 3.85 -3.67 -4.83
N ARG A 22 2.94 -3.70 -5.81
CA ARG A 22 3.25 -4.07 -7.20
C ARG A 22 4.36 -3.22 -7.80
N ARG A 23 4.34 -1.91 -7.54
CA ARG A 23 5.37 -1.00 -8.04
C ARG A 23 6.68 -1.12 -7.25
N ALA A 24 6.62 -1.41 -5.96
CA ALA A 24 7.78 -1.47 -5.09
C ALA A 24 8.74 -2.61 -5.47
N VAL A 25 8.22 -3.75 -5.92
CA VAL A 25 9.04 -4.92 -6.32
C VAL A 25 10.03 -4.61 -7.45
N PRO A 26 9.60 -4.11 -8.63
CA PRO A 26 10.54 -3.77 -9.70
C PRO A 26 11.44 -2.58 -9.35
N GLU A 27 10.98 -1.62 -8.53
CA GLU A 27 11.84 -0.54 -8.03
C GLU A 27 12.98 -1.08 -7.16
N ALA A 28 12.68 -2.03 -6.27
CA ALA A 28 13.69 -2.68 -5.44
C ALA A 28 14.70 -3.46 -6.29
N ALA A 29 14.23 -4.22 -7.27
CA ALA A 29 15.10 -4.96 -8.19
C ALA A 29 16.00 -4.02 -9.00
N ALA A 30 15.45 -2.96 -9.60
CA ALA A 30 16.20 -2.01 -10.43
C ALA A 30 17.27 -1.24 -9.65
N ARG A 31 17.06 -1.02 -8.35
CA ARG A 31 17.97 -0.30 -7.46
C ARG A 31 18.98 -1.21 -6.75
N GLY A 32 18.85 -2.54 -6.87
CA GLY A 32 19.58 -3.47 -6.01
C GLY A 32 19.27 -3.24 -4.53
N ALA A 33 18.04 -2.83 -4.22
CA ALA A 33 17.59 -2.40 -2.90
C ALA A 33 16.86 -3.52 -2.15
N VAL A 34 16.87 -3.43 -0.82
CA VAL A 34 16.04 -4.29 0.02
C VAL A 34 14.61 -3.77 0.01
N LEU A 35 13.65 -4.63 -0.32
CA LEU A 35 12.23 -4.34 -0.20
C LEU A 35 11.80 -4.49 1.26
N VAL A 36 11.22 -3.44 1.83
CA VAL A 36 10.75 -3.38 3.22
C VAL A 36 9.23 -3.14 3.24
N PRO A 37 8.42 -4.21 3.24
CA PRO A 37 7.00 -4.10 3.52
C PRO A 37 6.79 -3.72 4.99
N LEU A 38 6.17 -2.57 5.24
CA LEU A 38 5.84 -2.10 6.59
C LEU A 38 4.35 -2.30 6.86
N LEU A 39 4.05 -3.09 7.90
CA LEU A 39 2.69 -3.40 8.34
C LEU A 39 2.45 -2.75 9.70
N ALA A 40 1.50 -1.83 9.78
CA ALA A 40 1.16 -1.14 11.02
C ALA A 40 -0.17 -1.64 11.59
N GLY A 41 -0.27 -1.73 12.91
CA GLY A 41 -1.53 -2.06 13.60
C GLY A 41 -1.99 -3.52 13.46
N CYS A 42 -1.07 -4.43 13.12
CA CYS A 42 -1.37 -5.86 13.13
C CYS A 42 -1.47 -6.38 14.58
N PRO A 43 -2.48 -7.20 14.93
CA PRO A 43 -2.68 -7.67 16.30
C PRO A 43 -1.66 -8.73 16.76
N SER A 44 -0.88 -9.29 15.83
CA SER A 44 0.20 -10.25 16.10
C SER A 44 1.11 -10.38 14.88
N ASP A 45 2.32 -10.92 15.07
CA ASP A 45 3.22 -11.26 13.96
C ASP A 45 2.61 -12.26 12.99
N ALA A 46 1.83 -13.23 13.51
CA ALA A 46 1.12 -14.20 12.67
C ALA A 46 0.07 -13.52 11.77
N ALA A 47 -0.66 -12.52 12.28
CA ALA A 47 -1.59 -11.74 11.48
C ALA A 47 -0.86 -10.90 10.42
N ALA A 48 0.25 -10.26 10.80
CA ALA A 48 1.09 -9.52 9.86
C ALA A 48 1.64 -10.42 8.73
N ARG A 49 2.11 -11.63 9.08
CA ARG A 49 2.60 -12.60 8.11
C ARG A 49 1.53 -13.02 7.12
N ARG A 50 0.33 -13.35 7.60
CA ARG A 50 -0.82 -13.71 6.75
C ARG A 50 -1.22 -12.57 5.82
N LEU A 51 -1.26 -11.34 6.34
CA LEU A 51 -1.57 -10.14 5.54
C LEU A 51 -0.51 -9.93 4.45
N LEU A 52 0.78 -10.02 4.79
CA LEU A 52 1.85 -9.89 3.82
C LEU A 52 1.80 -10.97 2.74
N ASP A 53 1.63 -12.24 3.12
CA ASP A 53 1.53 -13.35 2.17
C ASP A 53 0.35 -13.16 1.20
N ALA A 54 -0.80 -12.72 1.71
CA ALA A 54 -1.96 -12.40 0.89
C ALA A 54 -1.68 -11.22 -0.05
N ALA A 55 -1.07 -10.15 0.46
CA ALA A 55 -0.74 -8.96 -0.32
C ALA A 55 0.25 -9.28 -1.44
N LEU A 56 1.32 -10.03 -1.16
CA LEU A 56 2.30 -10.46 -2.17
C LEU A 56 1.68 -11.36 -3.23
N ARG A 57 0.85 -12.34 -2.83
CA ARG A 57 0.10 -13.16 -3.79
C ARG A 57 -0.79 -12.33 -4.71
N HIS A 58 -1.49 -11.34 -4.15
CA HIS A 58 -2.43 -10.52 -4.92
C HIS A 58 -1.72 -9.49 -5.81
N ALA A 59 -0.62 -8.92 -5.32
CA ALA A 59 0.15 -7.92 -6.04
C ALA A 59 0.96 -8.55 -7.18
N VAL A 60 1.78 -9.56 -6.87
CA VAL A 60 2.83 -10.05 -7.78
C VAL A 60 2.82 -11.58 -7.95
N GLY A 61 1.76 -12.26 -7.52
CA GLY A 61 1.60 -13.71 -7.68
C GLY A 61 2.32 -14.55 -6.62
N GLY A 62 3.01 -13.95 -5.65
CA GLY A 62 3.71 -14.66 -4.59
C GLY A 62 4.93 -13.92 -4.06
N TRP A 63 5.86 -14.64 -3.44
CA TRP A 63 7.13 -14.04 -3.01
C TRP A 63 8.02 -13.74 -4.23
N PRO A 64 8.48 -12.49 -4.41
CA PRO A 64 9.24 -12.10 -5.60
C PRO A 64 10.64 -12.71 -5.57
N GLY A 65 11.00 -13.41 -6.64
CA GLY A 65 12.38 -13.87 -6.85
C GLY A 65 13.32 -12.71 -7.18
N GLY A 66 14.57 -12.78 -6.72
CA GLY A 66 15.60 -11.78 -7.05
C GLY A 66 15.51 -10.47 -6.26
N VAL A 67 14.60 -10.35 -5.29
CA VAL A 67 14.49 -9.20 -4.38
C VAL A 67 14.57 -9.68 -2.94
N VAL A 68 15.45 -9.07 -2.14
CA VAL A 68 15.51 -9.35 -0.70
C VAL A 68 14.34 -8.64 -0.03
N VAL A 69 13.45 -9.41 0.58
CA VAL A 69 12.27 -8.89 1.29
C VAL A 69 12.48 -8.98 2.80
N ARG A 70 12.45 -7.84 3.49
CA ARG A 70 12.58 -7.72 4.95
C ARG A 70 11.37 -7.02 5.57
N PRO A 71 10.34 -7.76 5.99
CA PRO A 71 9.13 -7.18 6.57
C PRO A 71 9.41 -6.48 7.91
N VAL A 72 8.72 -5.37 8.14
CA VAL A 72 8.72 -4.64 9.42
C VAL A 72 7.29 -4.57 9.92
N VAL A 73 7.07 -4.99 11.16
CA VAL A 73 5.76 -4.93 11.83
C VAL A 73 5.81 -3.91 12.94
N VAL A 74 4.88 -2.96 12.93
CA VAL A 74 4.76 -1.93 13.95
C VAL A 74 3.46 -2.16 14.72
N ALA A 75 3.59 -2.59 15.97
CA ALA A 75 2.46 -3.00 16.81
C ALA A 75 1.56 -1.81 17.22
N ALA A 76 2.15 -0.62 17.44
CA ALA A 76 1.42 0.54 17.93
C ALA A 76 1.85 1.83 17.23
N GLY A 77 0.90 2.77 17.14
CA GLY A 77 1.13 4.11 16.61
C GLY A 77 0.68 4.30 15.16
N PRO A 78 0.70 5.55 14.66
CA PRO A 78 0.22 5.86 13.32
C PRO A 78 1.21 5.39 12.24
N ALA A 79 0.69 4.94 11.09
CA ALA A 79 1.51 4.42 10.00
C ALA A 79 2.49 5.45 9.42
N GLY A 80 2.10 6.74 9.34
CA GLY A 80 2.94 7.81 8.78
C GLY A 80 4.31 7.94 9.47
N PRO A 81 4.35 8.22 10.78
CA PRO A 81 5.60 8.27 11.54
C PRO A 81 6.43 6.99 11.43
N ALA A 82 5.78 5.82 11.46
CA ALA A 82 6.46 4.54 11.31
C ALA A 82 7.15 4.38 9.94
N LEU A 83 6.48 4.78 8.86
CA LEU A 83 7.02 4.78 7.50
C LEU A 83 8.19 5.76 7.35
N VAL A 84 8.07 6.96 7.92
CA VAL A 84 9.15 7.96 7.92
C VAL A 84 10.36 7.48 8.72
N ALA A 85 10.16 6.79 9.84
CA ALA A 85 11.24 6.23 10.63
C ALA A 85 11.94 5.03 9.97
N ALA A 86 11.27 4.34 9.04
CA ALA A 86 11.82 3.17 8.35
C ALA A 86 12.83 3.53 7.24
N VAL A 87 12.77 4.75 6.69
CA VAL A 87 13.72 5.26 5.71
C VAL A 87 14.87 5.99 6.40
N GLY A 88 16.09 5.76 5.93
CA GLY A 88 17.34 6.26 6.53
C GLY A 88 17.98 7.44 5.78
N GLY A 89 17.70 7.63 4.49
CA GLY A 89 18.34 8.71 3.73
C GLY A 89 17.87 8.87 2.29
N PRO A 90 18.51 9.78 1.52
CA PRO A 90 18.06 10.15 0.17
C PRO A 90 18.17 9.03 -0.88
N GLU A 91 18.98 8.00 -0.62
CA GLU A 91 19.13 6.82 -1.48
C GLU A 91 17.94 5.85 -1.37
N ASP A 92 17.15 5.97 -0.29
CA ASP A 92 15.97 5.14 -0.07
C ASP A 92 14.79 5.64 -0.92
N LEU A 93 13.76 4.82 -1.05
CA LEU A 93 12.50 5.16 -1.72
C LEU A 93 11.33 4.73 -0.85
N LEU A 94 10.37 5.64 -0.64
CA LEU A 94 9.14 5.34 0.08
C LEU A 94 7.94 5.29 -0.89
N LEU A 95 7.26 4.15 -0.97
CA LEU A 95 6.05 3.97 -1.78
C LEU A 95 4.80 3.93 -0.91
N LEU A 96 3.76 4.65 -1.36
CA LEU A 96 2.47 4.76 -0.70
C LEU A 96 1.35 4.57 -1.72
N GLY A 97 0.27 3.90 -1.34
CA GLY A 97 -0.97 3.88 -2.13
C GLY A 97 -1.70 5.22 -2.06
N SER A 98 -2.08 5.79 -3.20
CA SER A 98 -2.80 7.07 -3.28
C SER A 98 -4.30 6.88 -3.52
N ASP A 99 -4.93 6.25 -2.54
CA ASP A 99 -6.38 6.05 -2.50
C ASP A 99 -6.75 5.68 -1.06
N GLY A 100 -6.50 6.65 -0.18
CA GLY A 100 -6.89 6.50 1.21
C GLY A 100 -8.36 6.14 1.32
N HIS A 101 -8.65 5.13 2.16
CA HIS A 101 -9.98 4.63 2.49
C HIS A 101 -11.10 5.60 2.08
N ARG A 102 -11.79 5.32 0.98
CA ARG A 102 -13.07 5.99 0.72
C ARG A 102 -14.00 5.58 1.86
N ARG A 103 -14.16 6.42 2.88
CA ARG A 103 -15.29 6.31 3.79
C ARG A 103 -16.55 6.46 2.93
N PRO A 104 -17.44 5.45 2.85
CA PRO A 104 -18.72 5.64 2.18
C PRO A 104 -19.41 6.86 2.80
N GLY A 105 -19.76 7.86 1.98
CA GLY A 105 -20.44 9.08 2.42
C GLY A 105 -19.57 10.34 2.64
N LEU A 106 -18.23 10.26 2.60
CA LEU A 106 -17.36 11.46 2.66
C LEU A 106 -16.21 11.40 1.62
N PRO A 107 -16.49 11.64 0.32
CA PRO A 107 -15.50 11.56 -0.76
C PRO A 107 -14.37 12.60 -0.67
N HIS A 108 -14.56 13.66 0.11
CA HIS A 108 -13.57 14.72 0.33
C HIS A 108 -12.56 14.41 1.44
N LEU A 109 -12.88 13.45 2.33
CA LEU A 109 -11.95 12.96 3.34
C LEU A 109 -11.15 11.80 2.76
N ARG A 110 -10.21 12.14 1.87
CA ARG A 110 -9.19 11.18 1.43
C ARG A 110 -8.45 10.68 2.68
N GLY A 111 -8.13 9.39 2.75
CA GLY A 111 -7.15 8.87 3.71
C GLY A 111 -5.72 9.37 3.39
N ALA A 112 -5.57 10.69 3.34
CA ALA A 112 -4.39 11.43 2.92
C ALA A 112 -3.42 11.70 4.08
N ARG A 113 -3.75 11.33 5.32
CA ARG A 113 -2.91 11.67 6.49
C ARG A 113 -1.56 10.97 6.45
N THR A 114 -1.52 9.69 6.10
CA THR A 114 -0.26 8.94 5.97
C THR A 114 0.58 9.49 4.81
N GLU A 115 -0.02 9.66 3.63
CA GLU A 115 0.65 10.22 2.45
C GLU A 115 1.20 11.62 2.72
N HIS A 116 0.35 12.51 3.24
CA HIS A 116 0.72 13.89 3.55
C HIS A 116 1.84 13.94 4.59
N HIS A 117 1.74 13.15 5.66
CA HIS A 117 2.78 13.08 6.69
C HIS A 117 4.11 12.58 6.10
N CYS A 118 4.08 11.51 5.31
CA CYS A 118 5.29 10.98 4.67
C CYS A 118 5.92 11.99 3.71
N ARG A 119 5.13 12.66 2.86
CA ARG A 119 5.64 13.71 1.97
C ARG A 119 6.24 14.90 2.71
N ALA A 120 5.67 15.26 3.85
CA ALA A 120 6.14 16.40 4.65
C ALA A 120 7.42 16.10 5.45
N HIS A 121 7.65 14.84 5.82
CA HIS A 121 8.68 14.49 6.81
C HIS A 121 9.73 13.47 6.34
N ALA A 122 9.49 12.73 5.26
CA ALA A 122 10.48 11.78 4.74
C ALA A 122 11.70 12.52 4.17
N ARG A 123 12.89 12.00 4.46
CA ARG A 123 14.17 12.52 3.95
C ARG A 123 14.57 11.89 2.61
N CYS A 124 13.69 11.10 2.02
CA CYS A 124 13.88 10.36 0.79
C CYS A 124 12.78 10.71 -0.23
N PRO A 125 12.97 10.41 -1.52
CA PRO A 125 11.89 10.42 -2.49
C PRO A 125 10.66 9.61 -2.01
N VAL A 126 9.48 10.21 -2.17
CA VAL A 126 8.18 9.57 -1.86
C VAL A 126 7.40 9.41 -3.15
N LEU A 127 7.09 8.18 -3.53
CA LEU A 127 6.30 7.83 -4.71
C LEU A 127 4.88 7.43 -4.28
N CYS A 128 3.89 8.17 -4.76
CA CYS A 128 2.49 7.86 -4.51
C CYS A 128 1.90 7.14 -5.72
N VAL A 129 1.41 5.91 -5.51
CA VAL A 129 0.95 5.01 -6.56
C VAL A 129 -0.58 4.91 -6.49
N PRO A 130 -1.30 5.33 -7.54
CA PRO A 130 -2.75 5.23 -7.55
C PRO A 130 -3.17 3.76 -7.58
N ALA A 131 -4.25 3.41 -6.87
CA ALA A 131 -4.89 2.12 -7.08
C ALA A 131 -5.25 1.91 -8.55
N ASP A 132 -5.21 0.65 -8.95
CA ASP A 132 -5.81 0.24 -10.22
C ASP A 132 -7.28 0.67 -10.21
N PRO A 133 -7.80 1.20 -11.33
CA PRO A 133 -9.20 1.47 -11.46
C PRO A 133 -9.97 0.16 -11.22
N PRO A 134 -11.10 0.19 -10.49
CA PRO A 134 -11.92 -1.00 -10.36
C PRO A 134 -12.30 -1.49 -11.76
N VAL A 135 -11.98 -2.75 -12.06
CA VAL A 135 -12.40 -3.38 -13.32
C VAL A 135 -13.92 -3.30 -13.35
N PRO A 136 -14.55 -2.61 -14.32
CA PRO A 136 -16.00 -2.53 -14.38
C PRO A 136 -16.53 -3.95 -14.53
N HIS A 137 -17.32 -4.39 -13.55
CA HIS A 137 -17.95 -5.69 -13.60
C HIS A 137 -19.03 -5.63 -14.69
N SER A 138 -18.79 -6.26 -15.84
CA SER A 138 -19.83 -6.51 -16.84
C SER A 138 -20.76 -7.62 -16.33
N GLY A 139 -21.55 -7.31 -15.30
CA GLY A 139 -22.71 -8.11 -14.88
C GLY A 139 -24.00 -7.47 -15.41
N PRO A 140 -25.07 -8.24 -15.68
CA PRO A 140 -26.31 -7.68 -16.17
C PRO A 140 -26.87 -6.70 -15.14
N GLN A 141 -26.89 -5.42 -15.50
CA GLN A 141 -27.53 -4.37 -14.71
C GLN A 141 -29.03 -4.70 -14.67
N ALA A 142 -29.52 -5.14 -13.50
CA ALA A 142 -30.94 -5.35 -13.28
C ALA A 142 -31.67 -4.05 -13.62
N ALA A 143 -32.53 -4.11 -14.63
CA ALA A 143 -33.33 -2.99 -15.08
C ALA A 143 -34.13 -2.38 -13.90
N PRO A 144 -34.31 -1.06 -13.86
CA PRO A 144 -35.15 -0.44 -12.84
C PRO A 144 -36.58 -0.98 -12.96
N HIS A 145 -37.05 -1.65 -11.92
CA HIS A 145 -38.44 -2.05 -11.76
C HIS A 145 -39.27 -0.77 -11.62
N THR A 146 -40.10 -0.49 -12.64
CA THR A 146 -41.11 0.56 -12.54
C THR A 146 -42.28 -0.03 -11.75
N PRO A 147 -42.68 0.51 -10.58
CA PRO A 147 -43.87 0.03 -9.91
C PRO A 147 -45.10 0.41 -10.74
N ALA A 148 -45.89 -0.59 -11.13
CA ALA A 148 -47.17 -0.40 -11.77
C ALA A 148 -48.11 0.33 -10.80
N ARG A 149 -48.62 1.50 -11.21
CA ARG A 149 -49.70 2.20 -10.53
C ARG A 149 -50.96 1.33 -10.59
N ALA A 150 -51.47 0.92 -9.43
CA ALA A 150 -52.80 0.35 -9.31
C ALA A 150 -53.85 1.46 -9.55
N ALA A 151 -54.84 1.13 -10.37
CA ALA A 151 -56.05 1.92 -10.61
C ALA A 151 -57.10 1.63 -9.54
#